data_AF-A0A7Y2I1S4-F1
#
_entry.id   AF-A0A7Y2I1S4-F1
#
_cell.length_a   1.000
_cell.length_b   1.000
_cell.length_c   1.000
_cell.angle_alpha   90.00
_cell.angle_beta   90.00
_cell.angle_gamma   90.00
#
_symmetry.space_group_name_H-M   'P 1'
#
loop_
_entity.id
_entity.type
_entity.pdbx_description
1 polymer ?
#
loop_
_entity_poly.entity_id
_entity_poly.type
_entity_poly.pdbx_seq_one_letter_code
_entity_poly.pdbx_strand_id
1 'polypeptide(L)'
;MGRNRSRKTSETTKKQSTLIKARGIDELVQRLLKVETELNANIPTTLWISDLHGEGDRFKSILRGRFGVLYQTCREALPNTFTTDKIQYLVRIIRQQQYIVDKDIRMDTQDVILCLVQILKYKLTNARYNVDEILMPEFRETISRLLAGLVVPNPIFEEEIISSRLITHLCHGIRNVLLDRIQVLGDVFDRGPQPDKIIRFLSSSPYRRIVDYVFGNHDILWMGAASGNRSLIAEAMRITCRYDHFEFMERLDFDISVLESFATSTYPADRVTGNFKAKTEKGRSMEKALAMI
;
A
#
# COMPACT_ATOMS: atom_id res chain seq x y z
N MET A 1 36.15 -4.40 -63.31
CA MET A 1 34.91 -3.87 -62.69
C MET A 1 34.63 -4.39 -61.26
N GLY A 2 35.62 -4.89 -60.50
CA GLY A 2 35.38 -5.61 -59.23
C GLY A 2 35.76 -4.92 -57.90
N ARG A 3 36.46 -3.78 -57.91
CA ARG A 3 36.97 -3.16 -56.65
C ARG A 3 36.00 -2.23 -55.92
N ASN A 4 34.92 -1.75 -56.56
CA ASN A 4 34.00 -0.77 -55.95
C ASN A 4 32.83 -1.38 -55.15
N ARG A 5 32.48 -2.66 -55.33
CA ARG A 5 31.42 -3.31 -54.55
C ARG A 5 31.87 -3.72 -53.14
N SER A 6 33.14 -4.11 -52.97
CA SER A 6 33.70 -4.54 -51.67
C SER A 6 33.88 -3.41 -50.65
N ARG A 7 34.22 -2.18 -51.10
CA ARG A 7 34.31 -1.02 -50.19
C ARG A 7 32.95 -0.59 -49.65
N LYS A 8 31.91 -0.56 -50.49
CA LYS A 8 30.55 -0.16 -50.10
C LYS A 8 29.91 -1.12 -49.09
N THR A 9 30.13 -2.42 -49.21
CA THR A 9 29.67 -3.41 -48.21
C THR A 9 30.44 -3.27 -46.91
N SER A 10 31.76 -3.07 -46.94
CA SER A 10 32.55 -2.90 -45.71
C SER A 10 32.15 -1.67 -44.89
N GLU A 11 31.78 -0.55 -45.52
CA GLU A 11 31.33 0.67 -44.83
C GLU A 11 29.93 0.55 -44.24
N THR A 12 29.02 -0.20 -44.89
CA THR A 12 27.68 -0.46 -44.36
C THR A 12 27.72 -1.41 -43.18
N THR A 13 28.56 -2.45 -43.22
CA THR A 13 28.77 -3.35 -42.07
C THR A 13 29.45 -2.62 -40.91
N LYS A 14 30.41 -1.73 -41.19
CA LYS A 14 31.05 -0.88 -40.16
C LYS A 14 30.02 0.05 -39.51
N LYS A 15 29.22 0.78 -40.31
CA LYS A 15 28.13 1.65 -39.80
C LYS A 15 27.11 0.87 -38.97
N GLN A 16 26.66 -0.29 -39.42
CA GLN A 16 25.75 -1.14 -38.64
C GLN A 16 26.39 -1.63 -37.34
N SER A 17 27.66 -2.03 -37.34
CA SER A 17 28.36 -2.42 -36.11
C SER A 17 28.54 -1.27 -35.12
N THR A 18 28.77 -0.05 -35.62
CA THR A 18 28.87 1.16 -34.80
C THR A 18 27.51 1.57 -34.25
N LEU A 19 26.43 1.43 -35.02
CA LEU A 19 25.04 1.65 -34.59
C LEU A 19 24.58 0.63 -33.53
N ILE A 20 24.96 -0.65 -33.67
CA ILE A 20 24.67 -1.69 -32.67
C ILE A 20 25.46 -1.43 -31.38
N LYS A 21 26.73 -1.01 -31.49
CA LYS A 21 27.53 -0.59 -30.32
C LYS A 21 26.97 0.67 -29.65
N ALA A 22 26.49 1.64 -30.43
CA ALA A 22 25.84 2.85 -29.90
C ALA A 22 24.58 2.50 -29.10
N ARG A 23 23.72 1.62 -29.62
CA ARG A 23 22.54 1.13 -28.88
C ARG A 23 22.89 0.42 -27.58
N GLY A 24 23.94 -0.40 -27.57
CA GLY A 24 24.41 -1.06 -26.34
C GLY A 24 24.96 -0.06 -25.32
N ILE A 25 25.65 0.99 -25.79
CA ILE A 25 26.11 2.09 -24.92
C ILE A 25 24.91 2.88 -24.39
N ASP A 26 23.92 3.19 -25.21
CA ASP A 26 22.71 3.91 -24.80
C ASP A 26 21.93 3.12 -23.74
N GLU A 27 21.81 1.80 -23.89
CA GLU A 27 21.18 0.93 -22.89
C GLU A 27 21.96 0.94 -21.56
N LEU A 28 23.29 0.86 -21.62
CA LEU A 28 24.14 0.94 -20.44
C LEU A 28 24.07 2.32 -19.77
N VAL A 29 24.02 3.40 -20.55
CA VAL A 29 23.85 4.78 -20.06
C VAL A 29 22.48 4.91 -19.39
N GLN A 30 21.41 4.39 -20.00
CA GLN A 30 20.08 4.40 -19.38
C GLN A 30 20.05 3.62 -18.07
N ARG A 31 20.70 2.45 -18.02
CA ARG A 31 20.82 1.65 -16.79
C ARG A 31 21.62 2.40 -15.71
N LEU A 32 22.74 3.03 -16.08
CA LEU A 32 23.55 3.82 -15.16
C LEU A 32 22.75 5.00 -14.59
N LEU A 33 22.09 5.79 -15.45
CA LEU A 33 21.26 6.92 -15.03
C LEU A 33 20.09 6.48 -14.15
N LYS A 34 19.48 5.32 -14.44
CA LYS A 34 18.44 4.74 -13.58
C LYS A 34 18.98 4.41 -12.20
N VAL A 35 20.14 3.74 -12.12
CA VAL A 35 20.79 3.39 -10.85
C VAL A 35 21.19 4.64 -10.07
N GLU A 36 21.78 5.65 -10.72
CA GLU A 36 22.12 6.93 -10.07
C GLU A 36 20.87 7.64 -9.55
N THR A 37 19.78 7.62 -10.30
CA THR A 37 18.51 8.22 -9.89
C THR A 37 17.91 7.49 -8.68
N GLU A 38 17.94 6.15 -8.67
CA GLU A 38 17.50 5.33 -7.54
C GLU A 38 18.39 5.53 -6.30
N LEU A 39 19.70 5.72 -6.48
CA LEU A 39 20.64 5.96 -5.38
C LEU A 39 20.45 7.33 -4.73
N ASN A 40 20.06 8.34 -5.52
CA ASN A 40 19.80 9.69 -5.04
C ASN A 40 18.35 9.91 -4.56
N ALA A 41 17.50 8.88 -4.64
CA ALA A 41 16.14 8.92 -4.11
C ALA A 41 16.14 8.80 -2.58
N ASN A 42 15.08 9.28 -1.92
CA ASN A 42 14.92 9.01 -0.49
C ASN A 42 14.61 7.52 -0.27
N ILE A 43 14.92 7.03 0.94
CA ILE A 43 14.59 5.66 1.32
C ILE A 43 13.06 5.50 1.23
N PRO A 44 12.54 4.53 0.46
CA PRO A 44 11.10 4.31 0.34
C PRO A 44 10.47 4.05 1.70
N THR A 45 9.40 4.78 2.00
CA THR A 45 8.67 4.58 3.25
C THR A 45 7.91 3.27 3.18
N THR A 46 8.44 2.27 3.88
CA THR A 46 7.88 0.92 3.94
C THR A 46 7.13 0.72 5.25
N LEU A 47 5.84 0.42 5.17
CA LEU A 47 5.05 -0.03 6.30
C LEU A 47 5.17 -1.54 6.45
N TRP A 48 5.85 -1.98 7.50
CA TRP A 48 5.94 -3.38 7.88
C TRP A 48 4.78 -3.74 8.79
N ILE A 49 4.07 -4.81 8.46
CA ILE A 49 2.91 -5.27 9.22
C ILE A 49 3.12 -6.72 9.58
N SER A 50 3.37 -6.99 10.86
CA SER A 50 3.34 -8.32 11.47
C SER A 50 2.06 -8.50 12.27
N ASP A 51 1.74 -9.75 12.61
CA ASP A 51 0.72 -10.09 13.62
C ASP A 51 -0.67 -9.51 13.32
N LEU A 52 -1.10 -9.63 12.07
CA LEU A 52 -2.42 -9.16 11.63
C LEU A 52 -3.56 -9.85 12.37
N HIS A 53 -3.36 -11.12 12.77
CA HIS A 53 -4.30 -11.96 13.50
C HIS A 53 -5.75 -11.73 13.07
N GLY A 54 -6.01 -11.63 11.75
CA GLY A 54 -7.31 -11.36 11.12
C GLY A 54 -8.16 -10.22 11.73
N GLU A 55 -7.59 -9.23 12.44
CA GLU A 55 -8.33 -8.08 13.01
C GLU A 55 -8.54 -6.97 11.96
N GLY A 56 -9.45 -7.21 11.00
CA GLY A 56 -9.68 -6.32 9.85
C GLY A 56 -10.03 -4.87 10.20
N ASP A 57 -10.88 -4.64 11.19
CA ASP A 57 -11.31 -3.28 11.58
C ASP A 57 -10.19 -2.48 12.25
N ARG A 58 -9.37 -3.12 13.09
CA ARG A 58 -8.18 -2.51 13.70
C ARG A 58 -7.13 -2.19 12.65
N PHE A 59 -6.90 -3.11 11.73
CA PHE A 59 -6.00 -2.92 10.60
C PHE A 59 -6.39 -1.70 9.74
N LYS A 60 -7.69 -1.58 9.43
CA LYS A 60 -8.24 -0.42 8.71
C LYS A 60 -8.00 0.89 9.45
N SER A 61 -8.14 0.88 10.78
CA SER A 61 -7.87 2.04 11.63
C SER A 61 -6.39 2.42 11.59
N ILE A 62 -5.47 1.45 11.71
CA ILE A 62 -4.01 1.69 11.66
C ILE A 62 -3.58 2.23 10.29
N LEU A 63 -4.11 1.67 9.19
CA LEU A 63 -3.78 2.11 7.83
C LEU A 63 -4.43 3.45 7.46
N ARG A 64 -5.59 3.79 8.02
CA ARG A 64 -6.08 5.19 7.96
C ARG A 64 -5.24 6.10 8.86
N GLY A 65 -4.71 5.51 9.92
CA GLY A 65 -3.90 6.04 10.99
C GLY A 65 -2.44 6.38 10.66
N ARG A 66 -2.03 6.48 9.37
CA ARG A 66 -0.66 6.72 8.83
C ARG A 66 0.08 7.97 9.34
N PHE A 67 -0.29 8.48 10.51
CA PHE A 67 -0.03 9.81 11.01
C PHE A 67 1.36 9.96 11.64
N GLY A 68 1.93 8.89 12.20
CA GLY A 68 3.35 8.92 12.62
C GLY A 68 4.27 9.18 11.42
N VAL A 69 3.98 8.52 10.29
CA VAL A 69 4.70 8.71 9.03
C VAL A 69 4.47 10.11 8.48
N LEU A 70 3.24 10.63 8.53
CA LEU A 70 2.93 11.98 8.04
C LEU A 70 3.68 13.07 8.82
N TYR A 71 3.70 12.99 10.14
CA TYR A 71 4.48 13.91 10.97
C TYR A 71 5.97 13.86 10.64
N GLN A 72 6.52 12.64 10.54
CA GLN A 72 7.93 12.44 10.19
C GLN A 72 8.26 12.98 8.79
N THR A 73 7.40 12.72 7.80
CA THR A 73 7.57 13.24 6.43
C THR A 73 7.58 14.76 6.42
N CYS A 74 6.67 15.42 7.15
CA CYS A 74 6.65 16.88 7.26
C CYS A 74 7.94 17.41 7.92
N ARG A 75 8.45 16.73 8.96
CA ARG A 75 9.70 17.09 9.65
C ARG A 75 10.93 16.95 8.75
N GLU A 76 10.98 15.92 7.91
CA GLU A 76 12.09 15.65 6.99
C GLU A 76 12.07 16.56 5.76
N ALA A 77 10.87 16.90 5.26
CA ALA A 77 10.72 17.70 4.05
C ALA A 77 10.92 19.21 4.28
N LEU A 78 10.65 19.70 5.49
CA LEU A 78 10.65 21.12 5.82
C LEU A 78 11.92 21.53 6.59
N PRO A 79 12.31 22.82 6.55
CA PRO A 79 13.46 23.31 7.31
C PRO A 79 13.35 23.03 8.81
N ASN A 80 14.48 22.74 9.45
CA ASN A 80 14.57 22.49 10.89
C ASN A 80 14.13 23.68 11.77
N THR A 81 13.91 24.85 11.18
CA THR A 81 13.38 26.06 11.84
C THR A 81 11.87 25.98 12.10
N PHE A 82 11.16 25.01 11.51
CA PHE A 82 9.74 24.80 11.80
C PHE A 82 9.54 24.26 13.22
N THR A 83 8.69 24.95 13.99
CA THR A 83 8.28 24.51 15.33
C THR A 83 7.40 23.26 15.24
N THR A 84 7.35 22.50 16.33
CA THR A 84 6.48 21.33 16.46
C THR A 84 5.02 21.67 16.17
N ASP A 85 4.53 22.83 16.63
CA ASP A 85 3.15 23.25 16.46
C ASP A 85 2.81 23.52 14.99
N LYS A 86 3.72 24.15 14.23
CA LYS A 86 3.54 24.36 12.78
C LYS A 86 3.49 23.05 12.02
N ILE A 87 4.33 22.08 12.39
CA ILE A 87 4.29 20.75 11.79
C ILE A 87 2.97 20.04 12.11
N GLN A 88 2.53 20.07 13.37
CA GLN A 88 1.25 19.46 13.77
C GLN A 88 0.06 20.12 13.05
N TYR A 89 0.12 21.44 12.85
CA TYR A 89 -0.86 22.20 12.07
C TYR A 89 -0.92 21.73 10.61
N LEU A 90 0.22 21.59 9.92
CA LEU A 90 0.28 21.06 8.56
C LEU A 90 -0.23 19.62 8.47
N VAL A 91 0.13 18.77 9.44
CA VAL A 91 -0.39 17.40 9.55
C VAL A 91 -1.92 17.41 9.65
N ARG A 92 -2.49 18.33 10.45
CA ARG A 92 -3.95 18.48 10.59
C ARG A 92 -4.61 18.90 9.26
N ILE A 93 -4.03 19.84 8.53
CA ILE A 93 -4.50 20.26 7.19
C ILE A 93 -4.50 19.08 6.22
N ILE A 94 -3.41 18.32 6.13
CA ILE A 94 -3.31 17.17 5.21
C ILE A 94 -4.34 16.09 5.55
N ARG A 95 -4.59 15.88 6.85
CA ARG A 95 -5.60 14.92 7.32
C ARG A 95 -7.01 15.33 6.92
N GLN A 96 -7.37 16.58 7.15
CA GLN A 96 -8.72 17.09 6.86
C GLN A 96 -8.90 17.47 5.38
N GLN A 97 -7.81 17.55 4.61
CA GLN A 97 -7.78 17.96 3.20
C GLN A 97 -8.40 19.35 2.97
N GLN A 98 -8.28 20.25 3.95
CA GLN A 98 -8.82 21.60 3.88
C GLN A 98 -7.91 22.56 4.63
N TYR A 99 -7.91 23.81 4.20
CA TYR A 99 -7.28 24.89 4.95
C TYR A 99 -8.05 25.14 6.25
N ILE A 100 -7.33 25.46 7.32
CA ILE A 100 -7.90 25.67 8.65
C ILE A 100 -7.28 26.92 9.22
N VAL A 101 -8.08 27.94 9.52
CA VAL A 101 -7.58 29.14 10.20
C VAL A 101 -7.27 28.78 11.65
N ASP A 102 -6.03 29.03 12.07
CA ASP A 102 -5.59 28.87 13.46
C ASP A 102 -5.01 30.20 13.93
N LYS A 103 -5.53 30.73 15.04
CA LYS A 103 -5.16 32.07 15.53
C LYS A 103 -3.77 32.09 16.16
N ASP A 104 -3.29 30.94 16.64
CA ASP A 104 -2.02 30.82 17.34
C ASP A 104 -0.87 30.49 16.36
N ILE A 105 -1.21 30.01 15.15
CA ILE A 105 -0.24 29.69 14.10
C ILE A 105 -0.23 30.78 13.04
N ARG A 106 0.89 31.49 12.93
CA ARG A 106 1.15 32.44 11.83
C ARG A 106 1.58 31.69 10.57
N MET A 107 0.62 31.17 9.84
CA MET A 107 0.78 30.65 8.48
C MET A 107 -0.44 31.06 7.67
N ASP A 108 -0.23 31.84 6.60
CA ASP A 108 -1.30 32.16 5.67
C ASP A 108 -1.49 31.05 4.62
N THR A 109 -2.45 31.25 3.72
CA THR A 109 -2.78 30.30 2.66
C THR A 109 -1.58 30.02 1.74
N GLN A 110 -0.77 31.05 1.44
CA GLN A 110 0.41 30.92 0.59
C GLN A 110 1.50 30.11 1.30
N ASP A 111 1.76 30.38 2.58
CA ASP A 111 2.68 29.60 3.40
C ASP A 111 2.30 28.11 3.41
N VAL A 112 1.01 27.81 3.60
CA VAL A 112 0.50 26.43 3.59
C VAL A 112 0.72 25.79 2.22
N ILE A 113 0.34 26.46 1.13
CA ILE A 113 0.52 25.91 -0.23
C ILE A 113 1.99 25.59 -0.49
N LEU A 114 2.91 26.51 -0.18
CA LEU A 114 4.34 26.32 -0.40
C LEU A 114 4.90 25.17 0.46
N CYS A 115 4.48 25.06 1.71
CA CYS A 115 4.84 23.94 2.58
C CYS A 115 4.35 22.59 2.02
N LEU A 116 3.10 22.52 1.56
CA LEU A 116 2.54 21.31 0.98
C LEU A 116 3.24 20.92 -0.33
N VAL A 117 3.58 21.90 -1.18
CA VAL A 117 4.39 21.66 -2.40
C VAL A 117 5.75 21.08 -2.03
N GLN A 118 6.42 21.62 -1.01
CA GLN A 118 7.71 21.13 -0.54
C GLN A 118 7.62 19.70 0.02
N ILE A 119 6.59 19.40 0.81
CA ILE A 119 6.32 18.05 1.32
C ILE A 119 6.06 17.07 0.18
N LEU A 120 5.24 17.46 -0.80
CA LEU A 120 4.96 16.63 -1.97
C LEU A 120 6.23 16.40 -2.79
N LYS A 121 7.02 17.45 -3.04
CA LYS A 121 8.30 17.37 -3.75
C LYS A 121 9.26 16.39 -3.09
N TYR A 122 9.39 16.47 -1.76
CA TYR A 122 10.23 15.55 -0.99
C TYR A 122 9.86 14.08 -1.24
N LYS A 123 8.56 13.75 -1.28
CA LYS A 123 8.10 12.38 -1.56
C LYS A 123 8.22 11.98 -3.03
N LEU A 124 8.06 12.92 -3.96
CA LEU A 124 8.22 12.66 -5.39
C LEU A 124 9.67 12.42 -5.83
N THR A 125 10.67 12.79 -5.03
CA THR A 125 12.07 12.41 -5.25
C THR A 125 12.24 10.88 -5.31
N ASN A 126 11.33 10.11 -4.70
CA ASN A 126 11.29 8.66 -4.85
C ASN A 126 10.77 8.32 -6.25
N ALA A 127 11.69 7.96 -7.15
CA ALA A 127 11.54 7.81 -8.60
C ALA A 127 10.50 6.76 -9.11
N ARG A 128 9.61 6.26 -8.24
CA ARG A 128 8.62 5.24 -8.60
C ARG A 128 7.28 5.81 -9.06
N TYR A 129 7.04 7.10 -8.85
CA TYR A 129 5.74 7.67 -9.13
C TYR A 129 5.70 8.47 -10.41
N ASN A 130 4.73 8.15 -11.26
CA ASN A 130 4.31 9.07 -12.30
C ASN A 130 3.35 10.10 -11.68
N VAL A 131 3.70 11.39 -11.79
CA VAL A 131 2.88 12.51 -11.30
C VAL A 131 1.45 12.44 -11.85
N ASP A 132 1.28 11.92 -13.07
CA ASP A 132 -0.02 11.73 -13.72
C ASP A 132 -0.94 10.73 -13.01
N GLU A 133 -0.39 9.80 -12.24
CA GLU A 133 -1.17 8.80 -11.47
C GLU A 133 -1.56 9.29 -10.08
N ILE A 134 -0.89 10.34 -9.57
CA ILE A 134 -1.06 10.84 -8.20
C ILE A 134 -2.02 12.02 -8.16
N LEU A 135 -1.88 12.93 -9.13
CA LEU A 135 -2.56 14.22 -9.14
C LEU A 135 -3.87 14.15 -9.91
N MET A 136 -4.90 14.74 -9.32
CA MET A 136 -6.18 14.94 -10.01
C MET A 136 -6.00 15.91 -11.20
N PRO A 137 -6.72 15.71 -12.32
CA PRO A 137 -6.49 16.45 -13.57
C PRO A 137 -6.60 17.98 -13.44
N GLU A 138 -7.50 18.47 -12.60
CA GLU A 138 -7.94 19.88 -12.55
C GLU A 138 -6.81 20.85 -12.14
N PHE A 139 -5.91 20.43 -11.25
CA PHE A 139 -4.78 21.24 -10.78
C PHE A 139 -3.42 20.65 -11.16
N ARG A 140 -3.40 19.62 -12.02
CA ARG A 140 -2.17 18.89 -12.35
C ARG A 140 -1.09 19.79 -12.92
N GLU A 141 -1.44 20.63 -13.89
CA GLU A 141 -0.49 21.56 -14.51
C GLU A 141 0.05 22.55 -13.48
N THR A 142 -0.84 23.17 -12.70
CA THR A 142 -0.48 24.13 -11.65
C THR A 142 0.47 23.52 -10.62
N ILE A 143 0.15 22.33 -10.10
CA ILE A 143 1.02 21.63 -9.14
C ILE A 143 2.36 21.26 -9.78
N SER A 144 2.36 20.80 -11.03
CA SER A 144 3.60 20.47 -11.75
C SER A 144 4.51 21.69 -11.92
N ARG A 145 3.92 22.87 -12.24
CA ARG A 145 4.65 24.13 -12.30
C ARG A 145 5.22 24.53 -10.95
N LEU A 146 4.43 24.42 -9.87
CA LEU A 146 4.88 24.70 -8.50
C LEU A 146 6.05 23.81 -8.08
N LEU A 147 5.97 22.49 -8.37
CA LEU A 147 7.04 21.54 -8.07
C LEU A 147 8.36 21.87 -8.80
N ALA A 148 8.23 22.36 -10.04
CA ALA A 148 9.34 22.83 -10.88
C ALA A 148 9.85 24.23 -10.51
N GLY A 149 9.20 24.93 -9.57
CA GLY A 149 9.56 26.31 -9.21
C GLY A 149 9.23 27.33 -10.30
N LEU A 150 8.29 27.01 -11.19
CA LEU A 150 7.83 27.90 -12.26
C LEU A 150 6.74 28.85 -11.74
N VAL A 151 6.62 30.01 -12.39
CA VAL A 151 5.59 31.01 -12.08
C VAL A 151 4.20 30.42 -12.32
N VAL A 152 3.29 30.68 -11.38
CA VAL A 152 1.85 30.38 -11.48
C VAL A 152 1.03 31.66 -11.33
N PRO A 153 -0.22 31.71 -11.85
CA PRO A 153 -1.06 32.89 -11.74
C PRO A 153 -1.37 33.27 -10.28
N ASN A 154 -1.36 34.57 -9.98
CA ASN A 154 -1.67 35.11 -8.65
C ASN A 154 -3.00 34.62 -8.03
N PRO A 155 -4.09 34.38 -8.80
CA PRO A 155 -5.33 33.84 -8.24
C PRO A 155 -5.17 32.51 -7.49
N ILE A 156 -4.09 31.76 -7.73
CA ILE A 156 -3.77 30.56 -6.95
C ILE A 156 -3.57 30.86 -5.45
N PHE A 157 -3.08 32.06 -5.13
CA PHE A 157 -2.79 32.51 -3.77
C PHE A 157 -3.81 33.53 -3.25
N GLU A 158 -4.39 34.34 -4.14
CA GLU A 158 -5.27 35.46 -3.79
C GLU A 158 -6.76 35.08 -3.71
N GLU A 159 -7.23 34.11 -4.52
CA GLU A 159 -8.63 33.70 -4.55
C GLU A 159 -8.89 32.52 -3.59
N GLU A 160 -9.72 32.74 -2.57
CA GLU A 160 -10.01 31.76 -1.50
C GLU A 160 -10.53 30.42 -2.05
N ILE A 161 -11.45 30.46 -3.02
CA ILE A 161 -12.04 29.26 -3.60
C ILE A 161 -10.98 28.44 -4.35
N ILE A 162 -10.10 29.11 -5.10
CA ILE A 162 -9.08 28.45 -5.91
C ILE A 162 -7.99 27.86 -5.00
N SER A 163 -7.50 28.65 -4.05
CA SER A 163 -6.47 28.25 -3.10
C SER A 163 -6.90 27.09 -2.20
N SER A 164 -8.13 27.12 -1.68
CA SER A 164 -8.69 26.04 -0.86
C SER A 164 -8.81 24.72 -1.64
N ARG A 165 -9.24 24.79 -2.91
CA ARG A 165 -9.25 23.63 -3.81
C ARG A 165 -7.84 23.13 -4.10
N LEU A 166 -6.88 24.01 -4.38
CA LEU A 166 -5.49 23.60 -4.58
C LEU A 166 -4.91 22.88 -3.35
N ILE A 167 -5.16 23.41 -2.14
CA ILE A 167 -4.76 22.75 -0.89
C ILE A 167 -5.37 21.35 -0.80
N THR A 168 -6.65 21.18 -1.13
CA THR A 168 -7.32 19.87 -1.16
C THR A 168 -6.60 18.90 -2.10
N HIS A 169 -6.24 19.36 -3.30
CA HIS A 169 -5.54 18.56 -4.31
C HIS A 169 -4.10 18.20 -3.90
N LEU A 170 -3.36 19.14 -3.29
CA LEU A 170 -2.02 18.89 -2.74
C LEU A 170 -2.07 17.87 -1.60
N CYS A 171 -3.02 18.03 -0.67
CA CYS A 171 -3.23 17.09 0.43
C CYS A 171 -3.59 15.69 -0.07
N HIS A 172 -4.42 15.59 -1.11
CA HIS A 172 -4.71 14.32 -1.76
C HIS A 172 -3.45 13.68 -2.37
N GLY A 173 -2.65 14.47 -3.10
CA GLY A 173 -1.39 14.01 -3.67
C GLY A 173 -0.43 13.47 -2.62
N ILE A 174 -0.19 14.23 -1.54
CA ILE A 174 0.69 13.83 -0.43
C ILE A 174 0.22 12.51 0.19
N ARG A 175 -1.10 12.35 0.43
CA ARG A 175 -1.66 11.13 1.02
C ARG A 175 -1.48 9.89 0.14
N ASN A 176 -1.45 10.06 -1.18
CA ASN A 176 -1.25 8.97 -2.14
C ASN A 176 0.20 8.53 -2.25
N VAL A 177 1.16 9.42 -2.01
CA VAL A 177 2.61 9.12 -2.03
C VAL A 177 3.21 8.93 -0.64
N LEU A 178 2.39 8.98 0.41
CA LEU A 178 2.87 8.89 1.79
C LEU A 178 3.54 7.55 2.10
N LEU A 179 3.01 6.46 1.56
CA LEU A 179 3.59 5.12 1.66
C LEU A 179 4.03 4.63 0.29
N ASP A 180 5.30 4.23 0.22
CA ASP A 180 5.91 3.66 -0.98
C ASP A 180 5.69 2.16 -1.07
N ARG A 181 5.67 1.47 0.09
CA ARG A 181 5.51 0.02 0.17
C ARG A 181 4.77 -0.39 1.44
N ILE A 182 4.00 -1.45 1.34
CA ILE A 182 3.39 -2.18 2.44
C ILE A 182 3.93 -3.60 2.36
N GLN A 183 4.65 -4.04 3.39
CA GLN A 183 5.12 -5.42 3.49
C GLN A 183 4.31 -6.13 4.57
N VAL A 184 3.47 -7.06 4.15
CA VAL A 184 2.75 -7.95 5.06
C VAL A 184 3.63 -9.15 5.39
N LEU A 185 3.83 -9.41 6.67
CA LEU A 185 4.68 -10.46 7.21
C LEU A 185 3.84 -11.62 7.75
N GLY A 186 3.18 -12.32 6.84
CA GLY A 186 2.47 -13.57 7.10
C GLY A 186 1.24 -13.45 7.98
N ASP A 187 0.63 -14.62 8.18
CA ASP A 187 -0.43 -14.90 9.14
C ASP A 187 -1.63 -13.96 9.02
N VAL A 188 -2.01 -13.65 7.77
CA VAL A 188 -3.24 -12.92 7.46
C VAL A 188 -4.45 -13.76 7.89
N PHE A 189 -4.43 -15.06 7.57
CA PHE A 189 -5.49 -16.02 7.86
C PHE A 189 -5.29 -16.81 9.17
N ASP A 190 -4.65 -16.19 10.16
CA ASP A 190 -4.42 -16.79 11.47
C ASP A 190 -5.66 -16.67 12.39
N ARG A 191 -5.54 -16.19 13.64
CA ARG A 191 -6.56 -16.32 14.69
C ARG A 191 -7.66 -15.28 14.66
N GLY A 192 -7.76 -14.47 13.61
CA GLY A 192 -8.75 -13.41 13.57
C GLY A 192 -10.00 -13.72 12.78
N PRO A 193 -11.10 -13.04 13.12
CA PRO A 193 -12.38 -13.30 12.49
C PRO A 193 -12.54 -12.67 11.11
N GLN A 194 -11.63 -11.81 10.63
CA GLN A 194 -11.84 -10.98 9.43
C GLN A 194 -10.65 -10.93 8.45
N PRO A 195 -9.99 -12.06 8.11
CA PRO A 195 -8.90 -12.06 7.13
C PRO A 195 -9.34 -11.63 5.73
N ASP A 196 -10.59 -11.93 5.35
CA ASP A 196 -11.21 -11.49 4.10
C ASP A 196 -11.27 -9.96 3.97
N LYS A 197 -11.54 -9.25 5.07
CA LYS A 197 -11.57 -7.78 5.07
C LYS A 197 -10.19 -7.19 4.85
N ILE A 198 -9.15 -7.81 5.44
CA ILE A 198 -7.74 -7.39 5.26
C ILE A 198 -7.35 -7.53 3.80
N ILE A 199 -7.56 -8.71 3.20
CA ILE A 199 -7.24 -8.96 1.80
C ILE A 199 -8.01 -8.01 0.86
N ARG A 200 -9.32 -7.82 1.08
CA ARG A 200 -10.13 -6.87 0.30
C ARG A 200 -9.60 -5.44 0.40
N PHE A 201 -9.20 -5.02 1.60
CA PHE A 201 -8.64 -3.69 1.82
C PHE A 201 -7.30 -3.53 1.08
N LEU A 202 -6.36 -4.46 1.26
CA LEU A 202 -5.04 -4.42 0.61
C LEU A 202 -5.13 -4.55 -0.93
N SER A 203 -6.14 -5.26 -1.42
CA SER A 203 -6.42 -5.42 -2.86
C SER A 203 -7.10 -4.20 -3.49
N SER A 204 -7.53 -3.22 -2.68
CA SER A 204 -8.17 -2.01 -3.20
C SER A 204 -7.21 -1.20 -4.10
N SER A 205 -7.76 -0.44 -5.04
CA SER A 205 -7.02 0.41 -5.98
C SER A 205 -5.85 1.21 -5.38
N PRO A 206 -5.98 1.87 -4.21
CA PRO A 206 -4.89 2.66 -3.62
C PRO A 206 -3.72 1.83 -3.06
N TYR A 207 -3.91 0.54 -2.75
CA TYR A 207 -2.90 -0.28 -2.05
C TYR A 207 -2.36 -1.44 -2.87
N ARG A 208 -3.14 -1.96 -3.83
CA ARG A 208 -2.75 -3.14 -4.62
C ARG A 208 -1.42 -3.01 -5.35
N ARG A 209 -0.98 -1.79 -5.67
CA ARG A 209 0.28 -1.52 -6.39
C ARG A 209 1.50 -1.41 -5.47
N ILE A 210 1.29 -1.27 -4.17
CA ILE A 210 2.35 -1.02 -3.19
C ILE A 210 2.42 -2.11 -2.12
N VAL A 211 1.58 -3.15 -2.18
CA VAL A 211 1.55 -4.23 -1.21
C VAL A 211 2.33 -5.45 -1.71
N ASP A 212 3.20 -5.96 -0.84
CA ASP A 212 3.89 -7.23 -1.01
C ASP A 212 3.57 -8.15 0.18
N TYR A 213 3.53 -9.45 -0.07
CA TYR A 213 3.24 -10.49 0.92
C TYR A 213 4.44 -11.40 1.11
N VAL A 214 4.83 -11.62 2.35
CA VAL A 214 5.57 -12.81 2.77
C VAL A 214 4.53 -13.75 3.37
N PHE A 215 4.36 -14.94 2.82
CA PHE A 215 3.35 -15.88 3.32
C PHE A 215 3.83 -16.60 4.58
N GLY A 216 2.98 -16.58 5.61
CA GLY A 216 3.15 -17.37 6.82
C GLY A 216 2.68 -18.81 6.64
N ASN A 217 2.86 -19.62 7.69
CA ASN A 217 2.38 -21.00 7.69
C ASN A 217 0.85 -21.07 7.62
N HIS A 218 0.13 -20.14 8.27
CA HIS A 218 -1.32 -20.07 8.20
C HIS A 218 -1.81 -19.67 6.80
N ASP A 219 -1.11 -18.78 6.12
CA ASP A 219 -1.47 -18.40 4.75
C ASP A 219 -1.28 -19.58 3.79
N ILE A 220 -0.16 -20.30 3.91
CA ILE A 220 0.13 -21.49 3.08
C ILE A 220 -0.91 -22.59 3.34
N LEU A 221 -1.33 -22.79 4.59
CA LEU A 221 -2.41 -23.72 4.94
C LEU A 221 -3.69 -23.40 4.15
N TRP A 222 -4.13 -22.14 4.17
CA TRP A 222 -5.32 -21.70 3.45
C TRP A 222 -5.17 -21.76 1.94
N MET A 223 -3.99 -21.42 1.39
CA MET A 223 -3.70 -21.57 -0.04
C MET A 223 -3.78 -23.05 -0.48
N GLY A 224 -3.26 -23.96 0.33
CA GLY A 224 -3.33 -25.39 0.06
C GLY A 224 -4.74 -25.95 0.20
N ALA A 225 -5.52 -25.45 1.16
CA ALA A 225 -6.94 -25.76 1.29
C ALA A 225 -7.72 -25.30 0.05
N ALA A 226 -7.51 -24.05 -0.40
CA ALA A 226 -8.12 -23.50 -1.61
C ALA A 226 -7.69 -24.23 -2.89
N SER A 227 -6.52 -24.85 -2.89
CA SER A 227 -6.03 -25.70 -3.98
C SER A 227 -6.65 -27.11 -3.99
N GLY A 228 -7.52 -27.44 -3.03
CA GLY A 228 -8.25 -28.71 -2.97
C GLY A 228 -7.58 -29.82 -2.15
N ASN A 229 -6.53 -29.52 -1.38
CA ASN A 229 -5.92 -30.52 -0.51
C ASN A 229 -6.83 -30.81 0.69
N ARG A 230 -7.38 -32.03 0.75
CA ARG A 230 -8.36 -32.43 1.78
C ARG A 230 -7.84 -32.31 3.20
N SER A 231 -6.59 -32.66 3.47
CA SER A 231 -5.99 -32.56 4.80
C SER A 231 -5.83 -31.10 5.24
N LEU A 232 -5.45 -30.21 4.31
CA LEU A 232 -5.33 -28.78 4.59
C LEU A 232 -6.71 -28.11 4.73
N ILE A 233 -7.72 -28.58 3.99
CA ILE A 233 -9.12 -28.16 4.17
C ILE A 233 -9.60 -28.52 5.58
N ALA A 234 -9.41 -29.77 6.00
CA ALA A 234 -9.82 -30.22 7.33
C ALA A 234 -9.14 -29.38 8.43
N GLU A 235 -7.83 -29.14 8.31
CA GLU A 235 -7.08 -28.34 9.27
C GLU A 235 -7.48 -26.85 9.28
N ALA A 236 -7.67 -26.23 8.11
CA ALA A 236 -8.15 -24.85 8.01
C ALA A 236 -9.54 -24.68 8.65
N MET A 237 -10.45 -25.61 8.38
CA MET A 237 -11.77 -25.64 9.01
C MET A 237 -11.67 -25.89 10.52
N ARG A 238 -10.76 -26.75 10.97
CA ARG A 238 -10.55 -27.06 12.39
C ARG A 238 -10.10 -25.83 13.15
N ILE A 239 -9.12 -25.10 12.62
CA ILE A 239 -8.65 -23.83 13.17
C ILE A 239 -9.77 -22.80 13.19
N THR A 240 -10.55 -22.68 12.11
CA THR A 240 -11.70 -21.77 12.03
C THR A 240 -12.74 -22.05 13.11
N CYS A 241 -13.07 -23.33 13.33
CA CYS A 241 -14.00 -23.75 14.39
C CYS A 241 -13.43 -23.52 15.79
N ARG A 242 -12.13 -23.77 16.00
CA ARG A 242 -11.42 -23.55 17.27
C ARG A 242 -11.53 -22.12 17.79
N TYR A 243 -11.64 -21.14 16.88
CA TYR A 243 -11.79 -19.73 17.21
C TYR A 243 -13.22 -19.20 17.00
N ASP A 244 -14.19 -20.08 16.75
CA ASP A 244 -15.60 -19.74 16.50
C ASP A 244 -15.82 -18.73 15.36
N HIS A 245 -15.01 -18.79 14.30
CA HIS A 245 -15.09 -17.88 13.16
C HIS A 245 -16.21 -18.26 12.16
N PHE A 246 -17.42 -18.54 12.66
CA PHE A 246 -18.56 -18.94 11.82
C PHE A 246 -19.01 -17.82 10.88
N GLU A 247 -19.03 -16.58 11.36
CA GLU A 247 -19.35 -15.42 10.52
C GLU A 247 -18.38 -15.26 9.33
N PHE A 248 -17.11 -15.65 9.50
CA PHE A 248 -16.14 -15.64 8.40
C PHE A 248 -16.51 -16.66 7.33
N MET A 249 -16.93 -17.87 7.72
CA MET A 249 -17.38 -18.90 6.77
C MET A 249 -18.64 -18.46 6.02
N GLU A 250 -19.60 -17.83 6.72
CA GLU A 250 -20.79 -17.25 6.10
C GLU A 250 -20.42 -16.16 5.09
N ARG A 251 -19.47 -15.27 5.41
CA ARG A 251 -18.99 -14.24 4.47
C ARG A 251 -18.27 -14.80 3.24
N LEU A 252 -17.79 -16.04 3.30
CA LEU A 252 -17.22 -16.77 2.17
C LEU A 252 -18.25 -17.63 1.43
N ASP A 253 -19.51 -17.64 1.88
CA ASP A 253 -20.59 -18.47 1.32
C ASP A 253 -20.30 -19.98 1.44
N PHE A 254 -19.61 -20.39 2.52
CA PHE A 254 -19.40 -21.80 2.82
C PHE A 254 -20.57 -22.39 3.61
N ASP A 255 -21.28 -23.34 3.00
CA ASP A 255 -22.29 -24.14 3.68
C ASP A 255 -21.62 -25.19 4.59
N ILE A 256 -21.78 -25.01 5.89
CA ILE A 256 -21.25 -25.90 6.94
C ILE A 256 -22.32 -26.80 7.57
N SER A 257 -23.57 -26.75 7.10
CA SER A 257 -24.72 -27.43 7.73
C SER A 257 -24.52 -28.94 7.86
N VAL A 258 -24.00 -29.59 6.81
CA VAL A 258 -23.73 -31.04 6.80
C VAL A 258 -22.67 -31.40 7.83
N LEU A 259 -21.58 -30.62 7.89
CA LEU A 259 -20.49 -30.85 8.85
C LEU A 259 -20.96 -30.61 10.29
N GLU A 260 -21.76 -29.56 10.51
CA GLU A 260 -22.34 -29.24 11.82
C GLU A 260 -23.28 -30.34 12.31
N SER A 261 -24.16 -30.84 11.44
CA SER A 261 -25.09 -31.92 11.78
C SER A 261 -24.33 -33.22 12.14
N PHE A 262 -23.33 -33.56 11.33
CA PHE A 262 -22.45 -34.71 11.61
C PHE A 262 -21.68 -34.54 12.93
N ALA A 263 -21.07 -33.38 13.13
CA ALA A 263 -20.26 -33.11 14.32
C ALA A 263 -21.08 -33.12 15.61
N THR A 264 -22.26 -32.49 15.60
CA THR A 264 -23.11 -32.37 16.78
C THR A 264 -23.75 -33.72 17.16
N SER A 265 -24.08 -34.56 16.18
CA SER A 265 -24.60 -35.91 16.42
C SER A 265 -23.53 -36.88 16.90
N THR A 266 -22.32 -36.81 16.35
CA THR A 266 -21.22 -37.75 16.65
C THR A 266 -20.42 -37.35 17.88
N TYR A 267 -20.17 -36.04 18.06
CA TYR A 267 -19.38 -35.47 19.14
C TYR A 267 -20.16 -34.36 19.88
N PRO A 268 -21.21 -34.72 20.65
CA PRO A 268 -21.97 -33.75 21.45
C PRO A 268 -21.06 -32.92 22.37
N ALA A 269 -21.29 -31.60 22.41
CA ALA A 269 -20.41 -30.65 23.09
C ALA A 269 -20.16 -30.94 24.58
N ASP A 270 -21.16 -31.51 25.28
CA ASP A 270 -21.10 -31.93 26.68
C ASP A 270 -20.17 -33.15 26.90
N ARG A 271 -19.93 -33.92 25.84
CA ARG A 271 -19.09 -35.13 25.85
C ARG A 271 -17.71 -34.92 25.25
N VAL A 272 -17.45 -33.74 24.67
CA VAL A 272 -16.13 -33.41 24.10
C VAL A 272 -15.10 -33.29 25.21
N THR A 273 -14.13 -34.20 25.24
CA THR A 273 -12.98 -34.19 26.14
C THR A 273 -11.68 -33.94 25.38
N GLY A 274 -10.71 -33.27 26.01
CA GLY A 274 -9.39 -32.94 25.45
C GLY A 274 -9.12 -31.43 25.33
N ASN A 275 -8.05 -31.05 24.64
CA ASN A 275 -7.62 -29.66 24.49
C ASN A 275 -8.28 -28.93 23.29
N PHE A 276 -9.60 -28.85 23.34
CA PHE A 276 -10.43 -28.11 22.38
C PHE A 276 -10.75 -26.72 22.94
N LYS A 277 -10.56 -25.67 22.15
CA LYS A 277 -10.57 -24.28 22.63
C LYS A 277 -11.77 -23.47 22.17
N ALA A 278 -12.57 -24.00 21.25
CA ALA A 278 -13.81 -23.35 20.83
C ALA A 278 -14.70 -23.03 22.04
N LYS A 279 -15.28 -21.83 22.03
CA LYS A 279 -16.13 -21.34 23.12
C LYS A 279 -17.56 -21.82 22.95
N THR A 280 -18.08 -21.81 21.71
CA THR A 280 -19.45 -22.24 21.42
C THR A 280 -19.57 -23.77 21.43
N GLU A 281 -20.77 -24.28 21.74
CA GLU A 281 -21.04 -25.73 21.71
C GLU A 281 -20.88 -26.32 20.30
N LYS A 282 -21.38 -25.58 19.29
CA LYS A 282 -21.17 -25.87 17.87
C LYS A 282 -19.69 -25.98 17.53
N GLY A 283 -18.90 -24.97 17.92
CA GLY A 283 -17.46 -24.94 17.70
C GLY A 283 -16.72 -26.09 18.36
N ARG A 284 -17.05 -26.46 19.59
CA ARG A 284 -16.42 -27.60 20.27
C ARG A 284 -16.69 -28.91 19.55
N SER A 285 -17.94 -29.13 19.13
CA SER A 285 -18.35 -30.33 18.41
C SER A 285 -17.63 -30.43 17.06
N MET A 286 -17.62 -29.33 16.29
CA MET A 286 -16.98 -29.28 14.96
C MET A 286 -15.45 -29.35 15.04
N GLU A 287 -14.82 -28.67 16.01
CA GLU A 287 -13.37 -28.74 16.23
C GLU A 287 -12.95 -30.18 16.57
N LYS A 288 -13.72 -30.88 17.40
CA LYS A 288 -13.48 -32.30 17.72
C LYS A 288 -13.63 -33.18 16.49
N ALA A 289 -14.72 -33.03 15.75
CA ALA A 289 -14.98 -33.84 14.55
C ALA A 289 -13.84 -33.70 13.52
N LEU A 290 -13.42 -32.46 13.24
CA LEU A 290 -12.36 -32.17 12.28
C LEU A 290 -10.96 -32.62 12.76
N ALA A 291 -10.76 -32.80 14.07
CA ALA A 291 -9.52 -33.37 14.60
C ALA A 291 -9.44 -34.90 14.46
N MET A 292 -10.56 -35.56 14.17
CA MET A 292 -10.65 -37.02 14.05
C MET A 292 -10.68 -37.49 12.58
N ILE A 293 -10.83 -36.58 11.63
CA ILE A 293 -10.84 -36.81 10.17
C ILE A 293 -9.44 -36.54 9.62
#